data_AF-A0AAV2QDB6-F1
#
_entry.id   AF-A0AAV2QDB6-F1
#
_cell.length_a   1.000
_cell.length_b   1.000
_cell.length_c   1.000
_cell.angle_alpha   90.00
_cell.angle_beta   90.00
_cell.angle_gamma   90.00
#
_symmetry.space_group_name_H-M   'P 1'
#
loop_
_entity.id
_entity.type
_entity.pdbx_description
1 polymer ?
#
loop_
_entity_poly.entity_id
_entity_poly.type
_entity_poly.pdbx_seq_one_letter_code
_entity_poly.pdbx_strand_id
1 'polypeptide(L)'
;EFGDTWPMRIQDSILEKCEGVSIVHVAVDRGSREGCVYLKCASPAEAGRAFRALHGWWFDGNLVTVKFLRDERYHTRFPTARIATRPLKPSNNKRLSLQTPVSSRLYPSLAHLEDQT
;
A
#
# COMPACT_ATOMS: atom_id res chain seq x y z
N GLU A 1 12.70 10.31 -21.31
CA GLU A 1 11.27 10.33 -20.97
C GLU A 1 11.05 9.59 -19.65
N PHE A 2 11.31 10.23 -18.51
CA PHE A 2 11.09 9.60 -17.19
C PHE A 2 9.68 9.95 -16.71
N GLY A 3 8.68 9.31 -17.30
CA GLY A 3 7.30 9.44 -16.86
C GLY A 3 7.14 8.89 -15.43
N ASP A 4 6.45 9.64 -14.58
CA ASP A 4 6.05 9.31 -13.21
C ASP A 4 5.23 8.00 -13.13
N THR A 5 5.87 6.86 -13.34
CA THR A 5 5.26 5.51 -13.23
C THR A 5 5.25 4.99 -11.81
N TRP A 6 5.95 5.65 -10.88
CA TRP A 6 6.03 5.26 -9.48
C TRP A 6 4.67 5.21 -8.76
N PRO A 7 3.68 6.10 -9.01
CA PRO A 7 2.38 6.01 -8.35
C PRO A 7 1.60 4.79 -8.84
N MET A 8 1.74 4.44 -10.13
CA MET A 8 1.14 3.23 -10.69
C MET A 8 1.75 1.97 -10.07
N ARG A 9 3.08 1.94 -9.88
CA ARG A 9 3.75 0.82 -9.20
C ARG A 9 3.22 0.62 -7.79
N ILE A 10 3.09 1.69 -7.00
CA ILE A 10 2.53 1.62 -5.64
C ILE A 10 1.09 1.11 -5.67
N GLN A 11 0.26 1.66 -6.55
CA GLN A 11 -1.11 1.21 -6.71
C GLN A 11 -1.18 -0.29 -7.05
N ASP A 12 -0.39 -0.75 -8.01
CA ASP A 12 -0.35 -2.16 -8.39
C ASP A 12 0.15 -3.04 -7.25
N SER A 13 1.22 -2.65 -6.54
CA SER A 13 1.73 -3.38 -5.38
C SER A 13 0.67 -3.54 -4.28
N ILE A 14 -0.14 -2.49 -4.02
CA ILE A 14 -1.25 -2.54 -3.07
C ILE A 14 -2.35 -3.48 -3.55
N LEU A 15 -2.75 -3.37 -4.82
CA LEU A 15 -3.80 -4.21 -5.40
C LEU A 15 -3.38 -5.70 -5.46
N GLU A 16 -2.11 -5.97 -5.74
CA GLU A 16 -1.53 -7.32 -5.73
C GLU A 16 -1.39 -7.89 -4.30
N LYS A 17 -1.06 -7.04 -3.31
CA LYS A 17 -0.97 -7.45 -1.89
C LYS A 17 -2.35 -7.71 -1.28
N CYS A 18 -3.35 -6.92 -1.68
CA CYS A 18 -4.74 -7.05 -1.26
C CYS A 18 -5.56 -7.91 -2.23
N GLU A 19 -4.96 -8.96 -2.78
CA GLU A 19 -5.64 -9.88 -3.69
C GLU A 19 -6.93 -10.42 -3.06
N GLY A 20 -8.02 -10.36 -3.84
CA GLY A 20 -9.35 -10.75 -3.38
C GLY A 20 -10.04 -9.75 -2.46
N VAL A 21 -9.45 -8.58 -2.19
CA VAL A 21 -10.11 -7.47 -1.47
C VAL A 21 -10.72 -6.48 -2.47
N SER A 22 -11.95 -6.06 -2.20
CA SER A 22 -12.69 -5.12 -3.04
C SER A 22 -12.29 -3.67 -2.76
N ILE A 23 -11.14 -3.26 -3.31
CA ILE A 23 -10.66 -1.87 -3.29
C ILE A 23 -11.27 -1.12 -4.47
N VAL A 24 -11.97 -0.01 -4.21
CA VAL A 24 -12.72 0.76 -5.23
C VAL A 24 -12.06 2.09 -5.60
N HIS A 25 -11.18 2.62 -4.74
CA HIS A 25 -10.45 3.85 -5.02
C HIS A 25 -9.08 3.82 -4.34
N VAL A 26 -8.05 4.27 -5.05
CA VAL A 26 -6.68 4.45 -4.54
C VAL A 26 -6.21 5.84 -4.96
N ALA A 27 -5.65 6.60 -4.02
CA ALA A 27 -5.02 7.89 -4.29
C ALA A 27 -3.67 7.95 -3.57
N VAL A 28 -2.61 8.19 -4.34
CA VAL A 28 -1.24 8.35 -3.84
C VAL A 28 -0.97 9.84 -3.63
N ASP A 29 -0.59 10.24 -2.42
CA ASP A 29 -0.23 11.63 -2.13
C ASP A 29 1.23 11.89 -2.53
N ARG A 30 1.41 12.52 -3.68
CA ARG A 30 2.74 12.85 -4.24
C ARG A 30 3.46 13.96 -3.47
N GLY A 31 2.75 14.76 -2.69
CA GLY A 31 3.33 15.83 -1.88
C GLY A 31 3.75 15.36 -0.48
N SER A 32 3.34 14.17 -0.08
CA SER A 32 3.68 13.62 1.23
C SER A 32 5.12 13.13 1.26
N ARG A 33 5.93 13.71 2.16
CA ARG A 33 7.30 13.24 2.45
C ARG A 33 7.32 11.81 3.02
N GLU A 34 6.20 11.35 3.57
CA GLU A 34 6.04 10.02 4.17
C GLU A 34 5.49 8.97 3.19
N GLY A 35 5.17 9.35 1.94
CA GLY A 35 4.62 8.41 0.96
C GLY A 35 3.20 7.94 1.28
N CYS A 36 2.34 8.82 1.79
CA CYS A 36 0.98 8.47 2.19
C CYS A 36 0.11 8.01 1.00
N VAL A 37 -0.63 6.91 1.20
CA VAL A 37 -1.60 6.39 0.24
C VAL A 37 -2.97 6.25 0.90
N TYR A 38 -4.01 6.65 0.17
CA TYR A 38 -5.39 6.61 0.61
C TYR A 38 -6.16 5.56 -0.18
N LEU A 39 -6.77 4.60 0.51
CA LEU A 39 -7.58 3.54 -0.09
C LEU A 39 -9.02 3.60 0.41
N LYS A 40 -9.97 3.37 -0.50
CA LYS A 40 -11.39 3.10 -0.20
C LYS A 40 -11.72 1.69 -0.61
N CYS A 41 -12.36 0.95 0.28
CA CYS A 41 -12.89 -0.39 0.00
C CYS A 41 -14.41 -0.35 -0.17
N ALA A 42 -14.98 -1.37 -0.80
CA ALA A 42 -16.43 -1.46 -1.04
C ALA A 42 -17.25 -1.60 0.25
N SER A 43 -16.66 -2.14 1.32
CA SER A 43 -17.31 -2.28 2.63
C SER A 43 -16.31 -2.21 3.79
N PRO A 44 -16.76 -1.97 5.03
CA PRO A 44 -15.90 -2.02 6.21
C PRO A 44 -15.23 -3.38 6.43
N ALA A 45 -15.91 -4.48 6.08
CA ALA A 45 -15.35 -5.83 6.17
C ALA A 45 -14.14 -6.00 5.22
N GLU A 46 -14.27 -5.49 3.99
CA GLU A 46 -13.18 -5.46 3.01
C GLU A 46 -12.03 -4.55 3.47
N ALA A 47 -12.33 -3.41 4.08
CA ALA A 47 -11.32 -2.54 4.68
C ALA A 47 -10.53 -3.24 5.79
N GLY A 48 -11.18 -4.08 6.61
CA GLY A 48 -10.52 -4.91 7.60
C GLY A 48 -9.59 -5.98 6.99
N ARG A 49 -9.97 -6.55 5.84
CA ARG A 49 -9.11 -7.47 5.08
C ARG A 49 -7.89 -6.74 4.50
N ALA A 50 -8.08 -5.56 3.91
CA ALA A 50 -6.97 -4.72 3.44
C ALA A 50 -6.01 -4.35 4.57
N PHE A 51 -6.54 -3.97 5.74
CA PHE A 51 -5.73 -3.64 6.92
C PHE A 51 -4.81 -4.81 7.30
N ARG A 52 -5.34 -6.03 7.41
CA ARG A 52 -4.55 -7.22 7.75
C ARG A 52 -3.47 -7.54 6.72
N ALA A 53 -3.72 -7.24 5.44
CA ALA A 53 -2.76 -7.49 4.38
C ALA A 53 -1.63 -6.45 4.32
N LEU A 54 -1.94 -5.18 4.60
CA LEU A 54 -1.01 -4.05 4.45
C LEU A 54 -0.30 -3.67 5.74
N HIS A 55 -0.96 -3.77 6.89
CA HIS A 55 -0.36 -3.35 8.16
C HIS A 55 0.78 -4.28 8.56
N GLY A 56 1.96 -3.71 8.80
CA GLY A 56 3.17 -4.46 9.11
C GLY A 56 3.87 -5.05 7.89
N TRP A 57 3.40 -4.75 6.67
CA TRP A 57 4.09 -5.17 5.45
C TRP A 57 5.32 -4.30 5.20
N TRP A 58 6.45 -4.93 4.91
CA TRP A 58 7.65 -4.24 4.43
C TRP A 58 7.57 -3.98 2.92
N PHE A 59 7.65 -2.71 2.53
CA PHE A 59 7.64 -2.27 1.14
C PHE A 59 8.77 -1.26 0.91
N ASP A 60 9.67 -1.56 -0.04
CA ASP A 60 10.82 -0.71 -0.40
C ASP A 60 11.64 -0.22 0.82
N GLY A 61 11.95 -1.15 1.73
CA GLY A 61 12.71 -0.84 2.95
C GLY A 61 11.95 -0.07 4.03
N ASN A 62 10.64 0.17 3.86
CA ASN A 62 9.80 0.87 4.82
C ASN A 62 8.70 -0.03 5.39
N LEU A 63 8.41 0.13 6.68
CA LEU A 63 7.31 -0.58 7.34
C LEU A 63 5.97 0.15 7.06
N VAL A 64 5.06 -0.52 6.38
CA VAL A 64 3.73 0.02 6.08
C VAL A 64 2.87 0.02 7.33
N THR A 65 2.39 1.19 7.72
CA THR A 65 1.39 1.35 8.77
C THR A 65 0.05 1.80 8.18
N VAL A 66 -1.05 1.31 8.74
CA VAL A 66 -2.40 1.58 8.23
C VAL A 66 -3.21 2.19 9.35
N LYS A 67 -3.97 3.24 9.03
CA LYS A 67 -4.90 3.88 9.95
C LYS A 67 -6.25 4.01 9.26
N PHE A 68 -7.32 3.70 9.98
CA PHE A 68 -8.67 3.92 9.46
C PHE A 68 -8.99 5.41 9.41
N LEU A 69 -9.59 5.83 8.29
CA LEU A 69 -10.14 7.17 8.10
C LEU A 69 -11.66 7.05 8.01
N ARG A 70 -12.38 8.02 8.59
CA ARG A 70 -13.83 8.12 8.41
C ARG A 70 -14.15 8.41 6.95
N ASP A 71 -15.19 7.75 6.43
CA ASP A 71 -15.57 7.84 5.02
C ASP A 71 -15.91 9.28 4.61
N GLU A 72 -16.58 10.04 5.48
CA GLU A 72 -16.85 11.48 5.28
C GLU A 72 -15.58 12.29 5.03
N ARG A 73 -14.55 12.10 5.86
CA ARG A 73 -13.25 12.80 5.72
C ARG A 73 -12.51 12.36 4.46
N TYR A 74 -12.68 11.10 4.04
CA TYR A 74 -12.15 10.60 2.78
C TYR A 74 -12.82 11.32 1.60
N HIS A 75 -14.15 11.43 1.60
CA HIS A 75 -14.92 12.05 0.51
C HIS A 75 -14.73 13.56 0.42
N THR A 76 -14.50 14.26 1.54
CA THR A 76 -14.10 15.68 1.50
C THR A 76 -12.81 15.87 0.71
N ARG A 77 -11.85 14.93 0.83
CA ARG A 77 -10.58 14.98 0.08
C ARG A 77 -10.73 14.48 -1.35
N PHE A 78 -11.50 13.41 -1.54
CA PHE A 78 -11.69 12.73 -2.82
C PHE A 78 -13.20 12.60 -3.14
N PRO A 79 -13.86 13.67 -3.60
CA PRO A 79 -15.31 13.65 -3.84
C PRO A 79 -15.74 12.60 -4.86
N THR A 80 -14.88 12.35 -5.87
CA THR A 80 -15.09 11.33 -6.91
C THR A 80 -15.13 9.90 -6.35
N ALA A 81 -14.49 9.65 -5.20
CA ALA A 81 -14.53 8.34 -4.56
C ALA A 81 -15.93 7.97 -4.04
N ARG A 82 -16.87 8.92 -3.90
CA ARG A 82 -18.26 8.63 -3.50
C ARG A 82 -18.97 7.71 -4.48
N ILE A 83 -18.77 7.93 -5.77
CA ILE A 83 -19.39 7.16 -6.85
C ILE A 83 -18.55 5.95 -7.28
N ALA A 84 -17.33 5.80 -6.74
CA ALA A 84 -16.46 4.66 -7.01
C ALA A 84 -17.01 3.41 -6.32
N THR A 85 -17.66 2.54 -7.09
CA THR A 85 -18.25 1.27 -6.63
C THR A 85 -17.61 0.06 -7.29
N ARG A 86 -16.94 0.26 -8.44
CA ARG A 86 -16.32 -0.84 -9.19
C ARG A 86 -14.94 -1.17 -8.59
N PRO A 87 -14.66 -2.45 -8.28
CA PRO A 87 -13.35 -2.84 -7.77
C PRO A 87 -12.25 -2.57 -8.80
N LEU A 88 -11.14 -2.03 -8.33
CA LEU A 88 -9.93 -1.82 -9.11
C LEU A 88 -9.21 -3.15 -9.31
N LYS A 89 -8.50 -3.26 -10.44
CA LYS A 89 -7.62 -4.39 -10.75
C LYS A 89 -6.21 -3.84 -11.00
N PRO A 90 -5.16 -4.58 -10.64
CA PRO A 90 -3.80 -4.18 -10.98
C PRO A 90 -3.63 -4.09 -12.49
N SER A 91 -2.76 -3.18 -12.95
CA SER A 91 -2.48 -2.97 -14.38
C SER A 91 -1.68 -4.13 -14.99
N ASN A 92 -1.11 -4.98 -14.14
CA ASN A 92 -0.26 -6.12 -14.48
C ASN A 92 -0.67 -7.35 -13.66
N ASN A 93 -0.54 -8.54 -14.26
CA ASN A 93 -0.86 -9.83 -13.63
C ASN A 93 0.39 -10.63 -13.22
N LYS A 94 1.59 -10.05 -13.28
CA LYS A 94 2.88 -10.74 -13.09
C LYS A 94 3.48 -10.63 -11.68
N ARG A 95 2.86 -9.95 -10.70
CA ARG A 95 3.39 -9.74 -9.33
C ARG A 95 4.82 -9.18 -9.27
N LEU A 96 5.28 -8.55 -10.36
CA LEU A 96 6.64 -8.00 -10.46
C LEU A 96 6.82 -6.80 -9.52
N SER A 97 5.72 -6.19 -9.08
CA SER A 97 5.70 -5.02 -8.19
C SER A 97 5.87 -5.39 -6.70
N LEU A 98 5.89 -6.69 -6.37
CA LEU A 98 6.18 -7.21 -5.02
C LEU A 98 7.65 -7.64 -4.84
N GLN A 99 8.44 -7.65 -5.92
CA GLN A 99 9.82 -8.13 -5.87
C GLN A 99 10.76 -7.00 -5.44
N THR A 100 11.17 -7.04 -4.17
CA THR A 100 12.46 -6.47 -3.76
C THR A 100 13.55 -7.37 -4.32
N PRO A 101 14.55 -6.87 -5.07
CA PRO A 101 15.71 -7.69 -5.39
C PRO A 101 16.37 -8.14 -4.08
N VAL A 102 16.47 -9.46 -3.88
CA VAL A 102 17.35 -10.08 -2.88
C VAL A 102 18.79 -9.87 -3.34
N SER A 103 19.31 -8.65 -3.27
CA SER A 103 20.75 -8.39 -3.31
C SER A 103 21.07 -6.94 -2.97
N SER A 104 21.23 -6.65 -1.68
CA SER A 104 22.29 -5.76 -1.20
C SER A 104 22.34 -5.81 0.33
N ARG A 105 23.19 -6.72 0.80
CA ARG A 105 23.73 -6.74 2.17
C ARG A 105 24.47 -5.43 2.47
N LEU A 106 23.79 -4.35 2.83
CA LEU A 106 24.46 -3.15 3.37
C LEU A 106 23.59 -2.46 4.44
N TYR A 107 23.41 -3.14 5.56
CA TYR A 107 23.30 -2.47 6.86
C TYR A 107 24.18 -3.23 7.86
N PRO A 108 25.41 -2.75 8.13
CA PRO A 108 26.11 -3.11 9.34
C PRO A 108 25.70 -2.12 10.44
N SER A 109 24.74 -2.47 11.29
CA SER A 109 24.87 -2.26 12.73
C SER A 109 23.70 -2.87 13.52
N LEU A 110 24.09 -3.52 14.63
CA LEU A 110 23.34 -3.64 15.88
C LEU A 110 22.10 -4.54 15.89
N ALA A 111 22.36 -5.85 15.98
CA ALA A 111 21.70 -6.67 16.98
C ALA A 111 22.77 -7.51 17.69
N HIS A 112 23.35 -6.95 18.76
CA HIS A 112 23.92 -7.78 19.83
C HIS A 112 22.75 -8.58 20.40
N LEU A 113 22.78 -9.90 20.22
CA LEU A 113 22.16 -10.81 21.15
C LEU A 113 23.29 -11.71 21.66
N GLU A 114 24.06 -11.16 22.60
CA GLU A 114 24.76 -11.99 23.57
C GLU A 114 23.75 -12.52 24.58
N ASP A 115 24.14 -13.66 25.17
CA ASP A 115 23.61 -14.30 26.37
C ASP A 115 22.48 -15.33 26.13
N GLN A 116 22.56 -16.60 26.57
CA GLN A 116 23.48 -17.19 27.54
C GLN A 116 23.53 -18.72 27.34
N THR A 117 24.64 -19.32 27.80
CA THR A 117 24.76 -20.75 28.15
C THR A 117 23.65 -21.22 29.06
#